data_AF-A0A4P9XI87-F1
#
_entry.id   AF-A0A4P9XI87-F1
#
_cell.length_a   1.000
_cell.length_b   1.000
_cell.length_c   1.000
_cell.angle_alpha   90.00
_cell.angle_beta   90.00
_cell.angle_gamma   90.00
#
_symmetry.space_group_name_H-M   'P 1'
#
loop_
_entity.id
_entity.type
_entity.pdbx_description
1 polymer ?
#
loop_
_entity_poly.entity_id
_entity_poly.type
_entity_poly.pdbx_seq_one_letter_code
_entity_poly.pdbx_strand_id
1 'polypeptide(L)'
;SSASTKQKKGKPVGYTAPRVYGNLSPVADHLAYGMRVLFVGINPGINSSTNQHHYANPANAFWPCVNMSGLVHEQVTHLDDSRLPRDFRLGLTNLVARPSRSSSELRAAEYRAGRDILNAKIRYWRPLVVCFVGKGIFE
;
A
#
# COMPACT_ATOMS: atom_id res chain seq x y z
N SER A 1 -28.55 19.88 6.84
CA SER A 1 -28.74 18.43 6.66
C SER A 1 -28.24 18.00 5.30
N SER A 2 -27.04 17.43 5.22
CA SER A 2 -26.51 16.81 3.98
C SER A 2 -26.24 15.34 4.26
N ALA A 3 -27.07 14.48 3.67
CA ALA A 3 -26.98 13.04 3.85
C ALA A 3 -25.74 12.50 3.12
N SER A 4 -24.76 12.03 3.88
CA SER A 4 -23.64 11.23 3.38
C SER A 4 -24.17 9.94 2.75
N THR A 5 -24.01 9.80 1.45
CA THR A 5 -24.35 8.58 0.71
C THR A 5 -23.33 7.49 1.09
N LYS A 6 -23.65 6.67 2.11
CA LYS A 6 -22.89 5.46 2.42
C LYS A 6 -22.92 4.55 1.19
N GLN A 7 -21.79 4.41 0.49
CA GLN A 7 -21.61 3.35 -0.49
C GLN A 7 -21.87 2.00 0.19
N LYS A 8 -22.92 1.30 -0.25
CA LYS A 8 -23.21 -0.06 0.19
C LYS A 8 -22.03 -0.95 -0.21
N LYS A 9 -21.29 -1.46 0.77
CA LYS A 9 -20.29 -2.52 0.55
C LYS A 9 -21.02 -3.75 0.01
N GLY A 10 -20.84 -4.05 -1.28
CA GLY A 10 -21.29 -5.31 -1.86
C GLY A 10 -20.71 -6.52 -1.12
N LYS A 11 -21.34 -7.69 -1.24
CA LYS A 11 -20.82 -8.95 -0.67
C LYS A 11 -19.34 -9.12 -1.07
N PRO A 12 -18.46 -9.67 -0.20
CA PRO A 12 -17.08 -9.91 -0.58
C PRO A 12 -17.08 -10.84 -1.78
N VAL A 13 -16.69 -10.28 -2.92
CA VAL A 13 -16.37 -11.06 -4.10
C VAL A 13 -15.12 -11.83 -3.71
N GLY A 14 -15.16 -13.15 -3.90
CA GLY A 14 -14.01 -14.02 -3.68
C GLY A 14 -12.88 -13.69 -4.66
N TYR A 15 -12.04 -14.68 -4.98
CA TYR A 15 -10.97 -14.48 -5.94
C TYR A 15 -11.47 -13.88 -7.27
N THR A 16 -10.75 -12.85 -7.75
CA THR A 16 -10.96 -12.26 -9.07
C THR A 16 -9.70 -12.45 -9.92
N ALA A 17 -9.89 -12.94 -11.16
CA ALA A 17 -8.78 -13.17 -12.07
C ALA A 17 -8.05 -11.87 -12.45
N PRO A 18 -6.70 -11.87 -12.59
CA PRO A 18 -5.93 -10.68 -12.94
C PRO A 18 -6.43 -9.93 -14.18
N ARG A 19 -6.97 -10.65 -15.18
CA ARG A 19 -7.50 -10.08 -16.42
C ARG A 19 -8.64 -9.07 -16.21
N VAL A 20 -9.37 -9.15 -15.09
CA VAL A 20 -10.42 -8.17 -14.75
C VAL A 20 -9.84 -6.77 -14.55
N TYR A 21 -8.58 -6.67 -14.11
CA TYR A 21 -7.84 -5.43 -13.93
C TYR A 21 -6.65 -5.35 -14.89
N GLY A 22 -6.75 -5.97 -16.07
CA GLY A 22 -5.62 -6.11 -17.00
C GLY A 22 -5.05 -4.80 -17.54
N ASN A 23 -5.76 -3.69 -17.38
CA ASN A 23 -5.32 -2.34 -17.73
C ASN A 23 -4.61 -1.60 -16.58
N LEU A 24 -4.55 -2.21 -15.39
CA LEU A 24 -3.94 -1.63 -14.20
C LEU A 24 -2.54 -2.19 -13.99
N SER A 25 -1.60 -1.30 -13.67
CA SER A 25 -0.21 -1.64 -13.37
C SER A 25 0.05 -1.66 -11.87
N PRO A 26 0.99 -2.49 -11.37
CA PRO A 26 1.51 -2.35 -10.02
C PRO A 26 1.99 -0.91 -9.75
N VAL A 27 2.07 -0.55 -8.47
CA VAL A 27 2.69 0.72 -8.04
C VAL A 27 4.14 0.43 -7.68
N ALA A 28 5.07 1.23 -8.18
CA ALA A 28 6.50 1.07 -7.93
C ALA A 28 6.82 1.18 -6.42
N ASP A 29 7.80 0.40 -5.96
CA ASP A 29 8.27 0.52 -4.59
C ASP A 29 9.12 1.77 -4.42
N HIS A 30 8.98 2.44 -3.27
CA HIS A 30 9.82 3.57 -2.88
C HIS A 30 10.71 3.11 -1.73
N LEU A 31 11.95 2.74 -2.04
CA LEU A 31 12.90 2.13 -1.11
C LEU A 31 14.24 2.86 -1.16
N ALA A 32 14.88 3.00 0.00
CA ALA A 32 16.22 3.55 0.11
C ALA A 32 16.97 2.89 1.27
N TYR A 33 18.29 3.02 1.29
CA TYR A 33 19.07 2.58 2.45
C TYR A 33 18.80 3.46 3.66
N GLY A 34 18.86 2.85 4.84
CA GLY A 34 18.68 3.56 6.09
C GLY A 34 17.25 4.02 6.34
N MET A 35 16.22 3.40 5.77
CA MET A 35 14.84 3.72 6.16
C MET A 35 14.60 3.48 7.65
N ARG A 36 13.93 4.43 8.32
CA ARG A 36 13.45 4.28 9.71
C ARG A 36 12.23 3.36 9.74
N VAL A 37 11.31 3.52 8.81
CA VAL A 37 10.09 2.70 8.71
C VAL A 37 9.91 2.29 7.25
N LEU A 38 9.64 1.02 7.00
CA LEU A 38 9.10 0.52 5.73
C LEU A 38 7.62 0.20 5.92
N PHE A 39 6.74 0.97 5.29
CA PHE A 39 5.32 0.68 5.25
C PHE A 39 5.00 -0.36 4.17
N VAL A 40 4.26 -1.39 4.56
CA VAL A 40 3.89 -2.51 3.70
C VAL A 40 2.37 -2.58 3.60
N GLY A 41 1.81 -2.18 2.46
CA GLY A 41 0.41 -2.42 2.12
C GLY A 41 0.14 -3.87 1.70
N ILE A 42 -1.13 -4.25 1.59
CA ILE A 42 -1.51 -5.57 1.04
C ILE A 42 -1.16 -5.58 -0.46
N ASN A 43 -1.85 -4.74 -1.23
CA ASN A 43 -1.70 -4.64 -2.67
C ASN A 43 -2.24 -3.28 -3.16
N PRO A 44 -1.86 -2.83 -4.37
CA PRO A 44 -2.40 -1.60 -4.93
C PRO A 44 -3.92 -1.67 -5.12
N GLY A 45 -4.63 -0.72 -4.51
CA GLY A 45 -6.03 -0.46 -4.85
C GLY A 45 -6.16 0.17 -6.24
N ILE A 46 -7.38 0.21 -6.79
CA ILE A 46 -7.67 0.82 -8.10
C ILE A 46 -7.09 2.23 -8.21
N ASN A 47 -7.40 3.13 -7.27
CA ASN A 47 -6.89 4.51 -7.31
C ASN A 47 -5.36 4.57 -7.22
N SER A 48 -4.73 3.75 -6.37
CA SER A 48 -3.27 3.72 -6.27
C SER A 48 -2.62 3.29 -7.57
N SER A 49 -3.16 2.25 -8.21
CA SER A 49 -2.67 1.77 -9.50
C SER A 49 -2.92 2.78 -10.62
N THR A 50 -4.11 3.38 -10.70
CA THR A 50 -4.42 4.37 -11.73
C THR A 50 -3.55 5.62 -11.64
N ASN A 51 -3.32 6.13 -10.42
CA ASN A 51 -2.52 7.33 -10.21
C ASN A 51 -1.03 7.03 -10.08
N GLN A 52 -0.62 5.76 -10.06
CA GLN A 52 0.77 5.34 -9.83
C GLN A 52 1.37 5.88 -8.52
N HIS A 53 0.54 5.98 -7.48
CA HIS A 53 0.95 6.46 -6.16
C HIS A 53 0.38 5.58 -5.03
N HIS A 54 1.17 5.41 -3.97
CA HIS A 54 0.75 4.64 -2.80
C HIS A 54 -0.40 5.32 -2.07
N TYR A 55 -1.37 4.51 -1.64
CA TYR A 55 -2.52 4.96 -0.85
C TYR A 55 -3.30 6.16 -1.43
N ALA A 56 -3.35 6.31 -2.76
CA ALA A 56 -4.00 7.44 -3.45
C ALA A 56 -5.54 7.48 -3.37
N ASN A 57 -6.19 6.52 -2.72
CA ASN A 57 -7.63 6.60 -2.49
C ASN A 57 -7.91 7.64 -1.38
N PRO A 58 -8.72 8.70 -1.62
CA PRO A 58 -9.03 9.71 -0.60
C PRO A 58 -9.69 9.15 0.68
N ALA A 59 -10.34 7.99 0.60
CA ALA A 59 -10.91 7.31 1.76
C ALA A 59 -9.87 6.52 2.58
N ASN A 60 -8.61 6.44 2.13
CA ASN A 60 -7.53 5.77 2.85
C ASN A 60 -6.94 6.70 3.92
N ALA A 61 -6.85 6.21 5.15
CA ALA A 61 -6.36 6.99 6.29
C ALA A 61 -4.82 7.11 6.38
N PHE A 62 -4.06 6.46 5.50
CA PHE A 62 -2.60 6.43 5.56
C PHE A 62 -1.99 7.85 5.62
N TRP A 63 -2.30 8.70 4.63
CA TRP A 63 -1.75 10.05 4.56
C TRP A 63 -2.18 10.94 5.74
N PRO A 64 -3.47 10.99 6.13
CA PRO A 64 -3.86 11.65 7.39
C PRO A 64 -3.09 11.15 8.61
N CYS A 65 -2.93 9.84 8.77
CA CYS A 65 -2.19 9.26 9.90
C CYS A 65 -0.71 9.64 9.88
N VAL A 66 -0.03 9.58 8.71
CA VAL A 66 1.37 10.00 8.59
C VAL A 66 1.54 11.46 8.99
N ASN A 67 0.69 12.36 8.49
CA ASN A 67 0.76 13.79 8.81
C ASN A 67 0.50 14.08 10.30
N MET A 68 -0.38 13.31 10.96
CA MET A 68 -0.66 13.48 12.40
C MET A 68 0.34 12.77 13.32
N SER A 69 1.20 11.89 12.79
CA SER A 69 2.08 11.03 13.60
C SER A 69 3.36 11.71 14.09
N GLY A 70 3.72 12.86 13.54
CA GLY A 70 5.03 13.48 13.75
C GLY A 70 6.20 12.78 13.02
N LEU A 71 5.91 11.82 12.13
CA LEU A 71 6.93 11.20 11.28
C LEU A 71 7.44 12.12 10.16
N VAL A 72 6.63 13.10 9.77
CA VAL A 72 6.93 14.14 8.79
C VAL A 72 6.81 15.50 9.46
N HIS A 73 7.64 16.46 9.03
CA HIS A 73 7.64 17.84 9.55
C HIS A 73 6.84 18.82 8.68
N GLU A 74 6.25 18.33 7.59
CA GLU A 74 5.41 19.09 6.67
C GLU A 74 4.26 18.20 6.17
N GLN A 75 3.24 18.84 5.59
CA GLN A 75 2.11 18.12 5.02
C GLN A 75 2.55 17.37 3.75
N VAL A 76 2.32 16.07 3.71
CA VAL A 76 2.59 15.20 2.56
C VAL A 76 1.32 14.52 2.07
N THR A 77 1.29 14.24 0.77
CA THR A 77 0.19 13.54 0.09
C THR A 77 0.72 12.36 -0.73
N HIS A 78 -0.17 11.65 -1.42
CA HIS A 78 0.24 10.58 -2.33
C HIS A 78 1.18 11.06 -3.44
N LEU A 79 1.12 12.33 -3.84
CA LEU A 79 2.02 12.91 -4.84
C LEU A 79 3.47 13.04 -4.34
N ASP A 80 3.68 12.96 -3.03
CA ASP A 80 4.99 13.05 -2.37
C ASP A 80 5.62 11.68 -2.09
N ASP A 81 4.96 10.58 -2.46
CA ASP A 81 5.34 9.24 -2.03
C ASP A 81 6.76 8.83 -2.44
N SER A 82 7.19 9.23 -3.63
CA SER A 82 8.52 8.92 -4.19
C SER A 82 9.68 9.58 -3.45
N ARG A 83 9.46 10.73 -2.78
CA ARG A 83 10.51 11.44 -2.04
C ARG A 83 10.62 11.02 -0.58
N LEU A 84 9.60 10.35 -0.04
CA LEU A 84 9.57 9.91 1.36
C LEU A 84 10.80 9.11 1.84
N PRO A 85 11.36 8.16 1.06
CA PRO A 85 12.52 7.39 1.52
C PRO A 85 13.75 8.26 1.73
N ARG A 86 13.94 9.27 0.89
CA ARG A 86 15.08 10.18 0.97
C ARG A 86 14.89 11.25 2.05
N ASP A 87 13.73 11.92 2.02
CA ASP A 87 13.53 13.14 2.82
C ASP A 87 13.12 12.82 4.27
N PHE A 88 12.39 11.72 4.49
CA PHE A 88 11.86 11.35 5.82
C PHE A 88 12.31 9.97 6.29
N ARG A 89 13.09 9.24 5.48
CA ARG A 89 13.50 7.85 5.75
C ARG A 89 12.29 6.91 5.90
N LEU A 90 11.22 7.16 5.15
CA LEU A 90 10.00 6.36 5.15
C LEU A 90 9.85 5.63 3.80
N GLY A 91 9.91 4.30 3.82
CA GLY A 91 9.74 3.45 2.65
C GLY A 91 8.30 3.03 2.41
N LEU A 92 7.97 2.70 1.16
CA LEU A 92 6.64 2.24 0.74
C LEU A 92 6.76 1.04 -0.20
N THR A 93 6.06 -0.04 0.12
CA THR A 93 5.95 -1.23 -0.74
C THR A 93 4.61 -1.92 -0.51
N ASN A 94 4.30 -2.93 -1.32
CA ASN A 94 3.18 -3.84 -1.11
C ASN A 94 3.65 -5.28 -1.00
N LEU A 95 2.94 -6.08 -0.22
CA LEU A 95 3.18 -7.51 -0.11
C LEU A 95 2.86 -8.22 -1.44
N VAL A 96 1.74 -7.87 -2.07
CA VAL A 96 1.32 -8.41 -3.37
C VAL A 96 1.32 -7.28 -4.40
N ALA A 97 2.00 -7.48 -5.52
CA ALA A 97 2.13 -6.45 -6.57
C ALA A 97 0.84 -6.24 -7.38
N ARG A 98 -0.02 -7.26 -7.47
CA ARG A 98 -1.20 -7.24 -8.35
C ARG A 98 -2.26 -6.23 -7.86
N PRO A 99 -2.73 -5.33 -8.75
CA PRO A 99 -3.87 -4.48 -8.42
C PRO A 99 -5.18 -5.26 -8.26
N SER A 100 -5.99 -4.85 -7.28
CA SER A 100 -7.38 -5.30 -7.15
C SER A 100 -8.22 -4.26 -6.41
N ARG A 101 -9.55 -4.42 -6.42
CA ARG A 101 -10.43 -3.56 -5.62
C ARG A 101 -10.36 -3.88 -4.12
N SER A 102 -10.12 -5.15 -3.79
CA SER A 102 -10.09 -5.66 -2.42
C SER A 102 -9.06 -6.77 -2.27
N SER A 103 -8.46 -6.87 -1.08
CA SER A 103 -7.55 -7.96 -0.73
C SER A 103 -8.23 -9.33 -0.74
N SER A 104 -9.57 -9.38 -0.59
CA SER A 104 -10.37 -10.60 -0.70
C SER A 104 -10.35 -11.22 -2.10
N GLU A 105 -9.93 -10.45 -3.11
CA GLU A 105 -9.84 -10.90 -4.50
C GLU A 105 -8.49 -11.55 -4.82
N LEU A 106 -7.56 -11.63 -3.85
CA LEU A 106 -6.24 -12.22 -3.98
C LEU A 106 -6.24 -13.69 -3.55
N ARG A 107 -5.40 -14.52 -4.19
CA ARG A 107 -5.18 -15.91 -3.77
C ARG A 107 -4.11 -15.99 -2.70
N ALA A 108 -4.23 -16.99 -1.82
CA ALA A 108 -3.19 -17.33 -0.83
C ALA A 108 -1.80 -17.56 -1.45
N ALA A 109 -1.72 -18.08 -2.67
CA ALA A 109 -0.46 -18.26 -3.39
C ALA A 109 0.25 -16.93 -3.70
N GLU A 110 -0.51 -15.87 -3.96
CA GLU A 110 0.04 -14.53 -4.24
C GLU A 110 0.66 -13.93 -2.98
N TYR A 111 0.00 -14.11 -1.83
CA TYR A 111 0.57 -13.72 -0.54
C TYR A 111 1.87 -14.47 -0.23
N ARG A 112 1.92 -15.79 -0.45
CA ARG A 112 3.13 -16.60 -0.22
C ARG A 112 4.30 -16.11 -1.08
N ALA A 113 4.10 -15.94 -2.39
CA ALA A 113 5.12 -15.40 -3.27
C ALA A 113 5.55 -13.98 -2.85
N GLY A 114 4.57 -13.15 -2.45
CA GLY A 114 4.81 -11.81 -1.93
C GLY A 114 5.68 -11.79 -0.66
N ARG A 115 5.48 -12.74 0.26
CA ARG A 115 6.26 -12.86 1.51
C ARG A 115 7.73 -13.10 1.21
N ASP A 116 8.05 -13.98 0.26
CA ASP A 116 9.44 -14.28 -0.11
C ASP A 116 10.13 -13.05 -0.72
N ILE A 117 9.44 -12.34 -1.60
CA ILE A 117 9.93 -11.10 -2.22
C ILE A 117 10.13 -10.00 -1.15
N LEU A 118 9.15 -9.82 -0.26
CA LEU A 118 9.23 -8.84 0.81
C LEU A 118 10.38 -9.15 1.77
N ASN A 119 10.57 -10.41 2.14
CA ASN A 119 11.69 -10.84 2.98
C ASN A 119 13.04 -10.54 2.33
N ALA A 120 13.17 -10.76 1.02
CA ALA A 120 14.38 -10.38 0.28
C ALA A 120 14.62 -8.86 0.32
N LYS A 121 13.57 -8.04 0.09
CA LYS A 121 13.65 -6.57 0.20
C LYS A 121 14.07 -6.13 1.61
N ILE A 122 13.46 -6.69 2.66
CA ILE A 122 13.77 -6.33 4.05
C ILE A 122 15.23 -6.68 4.37
N ARG A 123 15.73 -7.86 3.96
CA ARG A 123 17.13 -8.26 4.16
C ARG A 123 18.12 -7.34 3.43
N TYR A 124 17.76 -6.90 2.22
CA TYR A 124 18.61 -6.04 1.41
C TYR A 124 18.64 -4.60 1.92
N TRP A 125 17.47 -3.99 2.10
CA TRP A 125 17.34 -2.56 2.45
C TRP A 125 17.47 -2.29 3.96
N ARG A 126 17.28 -3.32 4.80
CA ARG A 126 17.45 -3.28 6.26
C ARG A 126 16.77 -2.09 6.94
N PRO A 127 15.46 -1.89 6.75
CA PRO A 127 14.75 -0.84 7.49
C PRO A 127 14.80 -1.10 9.00
N LEU A 128 14.79 -0.04 9.81
CA LEU A 128 14.79 -0.18 11.27
C LEU A 128 13.48 -0.80 11.79
N VAL A 129 12.35 -0.43 11.18
CA VAL A 129 11.01 -0.97 11.49
C VAL A 129 10.29 -1.34 10.20
N VAL A 130 9.57 -2.45 10.21
CA VAL A 130 8.61 -2.83 9.16
C VAL A 130 7.21 -2.65 9.74
N CYS A 131 6.40 -1.81 9.10
CA CYS A 131 5.04 -1.48 9.52
C CYS A 131 4.03 -2.03 8.49
N PHE A 132 3.26 -3.03 8.90
CA PHE A 132 2.23 -3.61 8.04
C PHE A 132 0.93 -2.80 8.15
N VAL A 133 0.46 -2.25 7.03
CA VAL A 133 -0.69 -1.34 6.95
C VAL A 133 -1.93 -2.09 6.45
N GLY A 134 -2.62 -2.78 7.36
CA GLY A 134 -3.87 -3.49 7.10
C GLY A 134 -4.07 -4.69 8.02
N LYS A 135 -5.33 -4.98 8.40
CA LYS A 135 -5.68 -6.18 9.16
C LYS A 135 -5.48 -7.42 8.26
N GLY A 136 -4.74 -8.42 8.74
CA GLY A 136 -4.47 -9.67 8.02
C GLY A 136 -3.20 -9.71 7.15
N ILE A 137 -2.32 -8.71 7.24
CA ILE A 137 -1.00 -8.77 6.55
C ILE A 137 0.02 -9.58 7.35
N PHE A 138 -0.05 -9.52 8.68
CA PHE A 138 0.92 -10.13 9.59
C PHE A 138 0.62 -11.60 9.91
N GLU A 139 -0.62 -12.04 9.70
CA GLU A 139 -1.06 -13.44 9.80
C GLU A 139 -0.71 -14.22 8.52
#